data_AF-A0A4R3K3N8-F1
#
_entry.id   AF-A0A4R3K3N8-F1
#
_cell.length_a   1.000
_cell.length_b   1.000
_cell.length_c   1.000
_cell.angle_alpha   90.00
_cell.angle_beta   90.00
_cell.angle_gamma   90.00
#
_symmetry.space_group_name_H-M   'P 1'
#
loop_
_entity.id
_entity.type
_entity.pdbx_description
1 polymer ?
#
loop_
_entity_poly.entity_id
_entity_poly.type
_entity_poly.pdbx_seq_one_letter_code
_entity_poly.pdbx_strand_id
1 'polypeptide(L)'
;MNNQKIYTGVNWRGCEFGHMTIIPHGKRCYCGRYGCLDAYCSSNILSDFTGGDLKKFFTELELEHNRGLMNVFDDYMDHLAIAVNSLRMCYDCNVVLGGHVGAYMSDYINIFRKKAISLNPFEQDGSFIRVCHYRTEASAVGAAIYYINEFLQAF
;
A
#
# COMPACT_ATOMS: atom_id res chain seq x y z
N MET A 1 -2.16 -9.51 -9.99
CA MET A 1 -1.95 -10.56 -11.00
C MET A 1 -3.29 -11.19 -11.31
N ASN A 2 -3.55 -11.58 -12.56
CA ASN A 2 -4.72 -12.35 -12.97
C ASN A 2 -4.24 -13.59 -13.73
N ASN A 3 -4.64 -14.79 -13.30
CA ASN A 3 -4.14 -16.06 -13.84
C ASN A 3 -2.61 -16.11 -13.97
N GLN A 4 -1.91 -15.77 -12.88
CA GLN A 4 -0.44 -15.71 -12.81
C GLN A 4 0.24 -14.72 -13.77
N LYS A 5 -0.53 -13.87 -14.47
CA LYS A 5 0.00 -12.83 -15.36
C LYS A 5 -0.12 -11.44 -14.73
N ILE A 6 0.87 -10.60 -15.02
CA ILE A 6 0.85 -9.18 -14.66
C ILE A 6 -0.09 -8.46 -15.63
N TYR A 7 -1.00 -7.64 -15.09
CA TYR A 7 -1.81 -6.76 -15.91
C TYR A 7 -1.03 -5.47 -16.18
N THR A 8 -0.65 -5.24 -17.43
CA THR A 8 0.22 -4.12 -17.84
C THR A 8 -0.57 -2.93 -18.41
N GLY A 9 -1.81 -3.15 -18.83
CA GLY A 9 -2.64 -2.17 -19.54
C GLY A 9 -2.18 -1.91 -20.98
N VAL A 10 -2.99 -1.18 -21.74
CA VAL A 10 -2.77 -0.95 -23.19
C VAL A 10 -1.45 -0.20 -23.48
N ASN A 11 -1.07 0.71 -22.58
CA ASN A 11 0.09 1.60 -22.76
C ASN A 11 1.20 1.37 -21.73
N TRP A 12 1.27 0.18 -21.10
CA TRP A 12 2.24 -0.12 -20.02
C TRP A 12 2.14 0.79 -18.79
N ARG A 13 0.91 1.23 -18.48
CA ARG A 13 0.57 2.13 -17.36
C ARG A 13 -0.54 1.55 -16.49
N GLY A 14 -0.77 0.24 -16.58
CA GLY A 14 -1.72 -0.44 -15.71
C GLY A 14 -1.27 -0.36 -14.25
N CYS A 15 -2.23 -0.34 -13.33
CA CYS A 15 -1.98 -0.42 -11.89
C CYS A 15 -1.21 0.76 -11.27
N GLU A 16 -1.22 1.94 -11.90
CA GLU A 16 -0.74 3.21 -11.31
C GLU A 16 -1.70 3.72 -10.20
N PHE A 17 -2.01 2.86 -9.23
CA PHE A 17 -3.02 3.09 -8.19
C PHE A 17 -2.62 4.23 -7.23
N GLY A 18 -1.32 4.49 -7.06
CA GLY A 18 -0.80 5.65 -6.33
C GLY A 18 -1.30 7.00 -6.87
N HIS A 19 -1.69 7.03 -8.14
CA HIS A 19 -2.20 8.22 -8.81
C HIS A 19 -3.72 8.28 -8.95
N MET A 20 -4.46 7.29 -8.43
CA MET A 20 -5.91 7.38 -8.31
C MET A 20 -6.31 8.48 -7.33
N THR A 21 -7.30 9.30 -7.69
CA THR A 21 -7.86 10.31 -6.80
C THR A 21 -8.74 9.65 -5.74
N ILE A 22 -8.31 9.66 -4.48
CA ILE A 22 -9.09 9.18 -3.33
C ILE A 22 -9.80 10.32 -2.59
N ILE A 23 -9.29 11.55 -2.72
CA ILE A 23 -9.90 12.75 -2.12
C ILE A 23 -10.00 13.85 -3.19
N PRO A 24 -11.18 14.08 -3.78
CA PRO A 24 -11.38 15.19 -4.71
C PRO A 24 -10.94 16.52 -4.10
N HIS A 25 -10.22 17.33 -4.87
CA HIS A 25 -9.66 18.62 -4.41
C HIS A 25 -8.72 18.53 -3.19
N GLY A 26 -8.17 17.34 -2.92
CA GLY A 26 -7.29 17.07 -1.80
C GLY A 26 -5.87 17.62 -1.95
N LYS A 27 -4.90 17.01 -1.27
CA LYS A 27 -3.48 17.39 -1.30
C LYS A 27 -2.92 17.31 -2.71
N ARG A 28 -1.99 18.22 -3.04
CA ARG A 28 -1.26 18.19 -4.31
C ARG A 28 -0.31 17.00 -4.36
N CYS A 29 -0.40 16.21 -5.41
CA CYS A 29 0.52 15.11 -5.71
C CYS A 29 1.70 15.62 -6.56
N TYR A 30 2.85 14.96 -6.46
CA TYR A 30 4.02 15.28 -7.28
C TYR A 30 3.79 15.07 -8.78
N CYS A 31 2.79 14.26 -9.17
CA CYS A 31 2.38 14.13 -10.57
C CYS A 31 1.65 15.37 -11.13
N GLY A 32 1.38 16.37 -10.29
CA GLY A 32 0.73 17.64 -10.66
C GLY A 32 -0.78 17.67 -10.44
N ARG A 33 -1.42 16.53 -10.15
CA ARG A 33 -2.85 16.44 -9.80
C ARG A 33 -3.11 16.64 -8.30
N TYR A 34 -4.37 16.66 -7.92
CA TYR A 34 -4.82 16.77 -6.53
C TYR A 34 -5.57 15.51 -6.11
N GLY A 35 -5.38 15.10 -4.85
CA GLY A 35 -6.13 14.02 -4.24
C GLY A 35 -5.63 12.61 -4.51
N CYS A 36 -4.48 12.45 -5.16
CA CYS A 36 -3.90 11.13 -5.44
C CYS A 36 -3.57 10.38 -4.14
N LEU A 37 -3.73 9.05 -4.14
CA LEU A 37 -3.34 8.18 -3.02
C LEU A 37 -1.93 8.48 -2.49
N ASP A 38 -0.93 8.66 -3.36
CA ASP A 38 0.45 8.94 -2.97
C ASP A 38 0.62 10.23 -2.14
N ALA A 39 -0.29 11.19 -2.29
CA ALA A 39 -0.26 12.43 -1.50
C ALA A 39 -0.66 12.19 -0.03
N TYR A 40 -1.12 10.98 0.31
CA TYR A 40 -1.57 10.58 1.65
C TYR A 40 -0.86 9.32 2.15
N CYS A 41 -0.47 8.42 1.24
CA CYS A 41 0.04 7.09 1.59
C CYS A 41 1.46 6.80 1.07
N SER A 42 2.26 7.82 0.75
CA SER A 42 3.69 7.61 0.48
C SER A 42 4.48 7.49 1.80
N SER A 43 5.65 6.83 1.76
CA SER A 43 6.52 6.69 2.94
C SER A 43 6.91 8.03 3.56
N ASN A 44 7.06 9.06 2.73
CA ASN A 44 7.50 10.39 3.16
C ASN A 44 6.48 11.05 4.10
N ILE A 45 5.18 10.77 3.92
CA ILE A 45 4.12 11.26 4.82
C ILE A 45 4.39 10.88 6.28
N LEU A 46 5.04 9.74 6.51
CA LEU A 46 5.41 9.28 7.85
C LEU A 46 6.85 9.69 8.20
N SER A 47 7.81 9.40 7.32
CA SER A 47 9.22 9.60 7.63
C SER A 47 9.64 11.07 7.80
N ASP A 48 8.89 12.02 7.23
CA ASP A 48 9.22 13.45 7.34
C ASP A 48 9.16 13.94 8.81
N PHE A 49 8.34 13.30 9.66
CA PHE A 49 8.28 13.59 11.09
C PHE A 49 9.56 13.21 11.85
N THR A 50 10.41 12.38 11.25
CA THR A 50 11.66 11.87 11.82
C THR A 50 12.85 12.17 10.91
N GLY A 51 12.77 13.22 10.08
CA GLY A 51 13.87 13.68 9.23
C GLY A 51 14.18 12.75 8.06
N GLY A 52 13.18 12.04 7.55
CA GLY A 52 13.32 11.08 6.46
C GLY A 52 13.61 9.64 6.91
N ASP A 53 13.71 9.38 8.21
CA ASP A 53 13.95 8.04 8.74
C ASP A 53 12.62 7.34 9.11
N LEU A 54 12.11 6.52 8.19
CA LEU A 54 10.89 5.74 8.39
C LEU A 54 11.01 4.73 9.55
N LYS A 55 12.20 4.15 9.76
CA LYS A 55 12.39 3.19 10.86
C LYS A 55 12.23 3.89 12.20
N LYS A 56 12.84 5.07 12.33
CA LYS A 56 12.71 5.92 13.51
C LYS A 56 11.25 6.30 13.75
N PHE A 57 10.48 6.63 12.71
CA PHE A 57 9.04 6.92 12.86
C PHE A 57 8.30 5.79 13.58
N PHE A 58 8.48 4.54 13.12
CA PHE A 58 7.80 3.39 13.74
C PHE A 58 8.32 3.08 15.15
N THR A 59 9.62 3.26 15.40
CA THR A 59 10.17 3.15 16.77
C THR A 59 9.53 4.16 17.73
N GLU A 60 9.35 5.42 17.30
CA GLU A 60 8.69 6.44 18.14
C GLU A 60 7.18 6.18 18.29
N LEU A 61 6.54 5.65 17.24
CA LEU A 61 5.12 5.28 17.26
C LEU A 61 4.83 4.17 18.28
N GLU A 62 5.67 3.13 18.34
CA GLU A 62 5.56 2.00 19.27
C GLU A 62 5.67 2.41 20.74
N LEU A 63 6.34 3.52 21.04
CA LEU A 63 6.47 4.03 22.39
C LEU A 63 5.19 4.74 22.90
N GLU A 64 4.17 4.94 22.05
CA GLU A 64 2.82 5.48 22.35
C GLU A 64 2.76 6.81 23.14
N HIS A 65 3.86 7.54 23.23
CA HIS A 65 3.95 8.79 23.98
C HIS A 65 3.65 10.03 23.12
N ASN A 66 3.68 9.88 21.79
CA ASN A 66 3.46 10.97 20.84
C ASN A 66 2.14 10.80 20.08
N ARG A 67 1.09 11.44 20.61
CA ARG A 67 -0.25 11.45 19.98
C ARG A 67 -0.25 12.00 18.56
N GLY A 68 0.68 12.89 18.21
CA GLY A 68 0.80 13.43 16.85
C GLY A 68 1.15 12.35 15.84
N LEU A 69 2.15 11.51 16.14
CA LEU A 69 2.55 10.40 15.26
C LEU A 69 1.45 9.35 15.15
N MET A 70 0.77 9.06 16.27
CA MET A 70 -0.37 8.14 16.29
C MET A 70 -1.50 8.62 15.38
N ASN A 71 -1.87 9.90 15.46
CA ASN A 71 -2.92 10.47 14.61
C ASN A 71 -2.54 10.43 13.13
N VAL A 72 -1.30 10.79 12.80
CA VAL A 72 -0.81 10.77 11.41
C VAL A 72 -0.81 9.35 10.84
N PHE A 73 -0.43 8.35 11.64
CA PHE A 73 -0.46 6.96 11.19
C PHE A 73 -1.90 6.43 11.08
N ASP A 74 -2.80 6.84 11.97
CA ASP A 74 -4.21 6.49 11.88
C ASP A 74 -4.86 7.08 10.61
N ASP A 75 -4.60 8.36 10.34
CA ASP A 75 -5.01 9.02 9.09
C ASP A 75 -4.44 8.27 7.88
N TYR A 76 -3.15 7.92 7.89
CA TYR A 76 -2.53 7.14 6.82
C TYR A 76 -3.28 5.82 6.57
N MET A 77 -3.64 5.10 7.64
CA MET A 77 -4.39 3.85 7.54
C MET A 77 -5.81 4.05 7.00
N ASP A 78 -6.50 5.14 7.34
CA ASP A 78 -7.83 5.44 6.80
C ASP A 78 -7.80 5.70 5.28
N HIS A 79 -6.82 6.47 4.81
CA HIS A 79 -6.65 6.72 3.38
C HIS A 79 -6.26 5.44 2.62
N LEU A 80 -5.38 4.62 3.21
CA LEU A 80 -5.00 3.34 2.63
C LEU A 80 -6.19 2.36 2.59
N ALA A 81 -7.06 2.37 3.61
CA ALA A 81 -8.25 1.54 3.65
C ALA A 81 -9.23 1.88 2.52
N ILE A 82 -9.41 3.17 2.19
CA ILE A 82 -10.21 3.62 1.04
C ILE A 82 -9.66 3.03 -0.26
N ALA A 83 -8.35 3.08 -0.47
CA ALA A 83 -7.72 2.53 -1.67
C ALA A 83 -7.87 1.01 -1.74
N VAL A 84 -7.58 0.30 -0.65
CA VAL A 84 -7.70 -1.17 -0.58
C VAL A 84 -9.15 -1.62 -0.83
N ASN A 85 -10.13 -0.94 -0.24
CA ASN A 85 -11.54 -1.22 -0.48
C ASN A 85 -11.91 -0.97 -1.95
N SER A 86 -11.44 0.13 -2.53
CA SER A 86 -11.68 0.44 -3.95
C SER A 86 -11.10 -0.63 -4.88
N LEU A 87 -9.89 -1.13 -4.60
CA LEU A 87 -9.29 -2.23 -5.35
C LEU A 87 -10.07 -3.53 -5.18
N ARG A 88 -10.56 -3.82 -3.97
CA ARG A 88 -11.43 -4.97 -3.70
C ARG A 88 -12.72 -4.89 -4.53
N MET A 89 -13.35 -3.73 -4.62
CA MET A 89 -14.58 -3.53 -5.41
C MET A 89 -14.33 -3.63 -6.92
N CYS A 90 -13.19 -3.15 -7.41
CA CYS A 90 -12.89 -3.16 -8.84
C CYS A 90 -12.45 -4.53 -9.37
N TYR A 91 -11.77 -5.32 -8.54
CA TYR A 91 -11.05 -6.52 -8.99
C TYR A 91 -11.41 -7.81 -8.27
N ASP A 92 -12.18 -7.74 -7.17
CA ASP A 92 -12.50 -8.89 -6.31
C ASP A 92 -11.27 -9.78 -6.03
N CYS A 93 -10.15 -9.15 -5.66
CA CYS A 93 -8.87 -9.83 -5.50
C CYS A 93 -8.31 -9.72 -4.08
N ASN A 94 -7.33 -10.58 -3.78
CA ASN A 94 -6.49 -10.42 -2.60
C ASN A 94 -5.55 -9.23 -2.80
N VAL A 95 -5.36 -8.43 -1.76
CA VAL A 95 -4.49 -7.26 -1.76
C VAL A 95 -3.30 -7.53 -0.84
N VAL A 96 -2.09 -7.37 -1.38
CA VAL A 96 -0.84 -7.51 -0.62
C VAL A 96 -0.25 -6.12 -0.39
N LEU A 97 -0.10 -5.74 0.87
CA LEU A 97 0.56 -4.51 1.29
C LEU A 97 2.08 -4.71 1.22
N GLY A 98 2.71 -4.02 0.27
CA GLY A 98 4.16 -4.03 0.07
C GLY A 98 4.80 -2.66 0.33
N GLY A 99 6.01 -2.49 -0.18
CA GLY A 99 6.78 -1.25 -0.04
C GLY A 99 7.35 -1.04 1.37
N HIS A 100 8.08 0.07 1.53
CA HIS A 100 8.81 0.39 2.77
C HIS A 100 7.90 0.47 3.99
N VAL A 101 6.71 1.06 3.86
CA VAL A 101 5.72 1.10 4.95
C VAL A 101 5.11 -0.29 5.20
N GLY A 102 4.84 -1.05 4.14
CA GLY A 102 4.32 -2.42 4.24
C GLY A 102 5.17 -3.34 5.10
N ALA A 103 6.50 -3.13 5.14
CA ALA A 103 7.41 -3.90 6.00
C ALA A 103 7.09 -3.79 7.51
N TYR A 104 6.42 -2.72 7.94
CA TYR A 104 6.01 -2.47 9.32
C TYR A 104 4.54 -2.84 9.58
N MET A 105 3.72 -3.04 8.53
CA MET A 105 2.27 -3.25 8.65
C MET A 105 1.88 -4.59 9.31
N SER A 106 2.83 -5.50 9.54
CA SER A 106 2.54 -6.80 10.16
C SER A 106 1.93 -6.64 11.55
N ASP A 107 2.43 -5.69 12.34
CA ASP A 107 1.98 -5.47 13.72
C ASP A 107 0.63 -4.73 13.77
N TYR A 108 0.29 -4.00 12.70
CA TYR A 108 -0.92 -3.19 12.59
C TYR A 108 -2.02 -3.85 11.74
N ILE A 109 -1.78 -5.04 11.16
CA ILE A 109 -2.66 -5.64 10.14
C ILE A 109 -4.09 -5.86 10.63
N ASN A 110 -4.28 -6.22 11.90
CA ASN A 110 -5.61 -6.46 12.45
C ASN A 110 -6.42 -5.17 12.61
N ILE A 111 -5.76 -4.07 12.99
CA ILE A 111 -6.37 -2.75 13.06
C ILE A 111 -6.72 -2.27 11.66
N PHE A 112 -5.78 -2.40 10.72
CA PHE A 112 -5.97 -2.00 9.34
C PHE A 112 -7.10 -2.77 8.65
N ARG A 113 -7.20 -4.09 8.86
CA ARG A 113 -8.30 -4.91 8.34
C ARG A 113 -9.66 -4.41 8.81
N LYS A 114 -9.79 -4.02 10.09
CA LYS A 114 -11.05 -3.46 10.60
C LYS A 114 -11.44 -2.16 9.89
N LYS A 115 -10.49 -1.26 9.65
CA LYS A 115 -10.71 -0.01 8.87
C LYS A 115 -11.11 -0.29 7.43
N ALA A 116 -10.53 -1.30 6.78
CA ALA A 116 -10.91 -1.66 5.41
C ALA A 116 -12.28 -2.33 5.33
N ILE A 117 -12.60 -3.23 6.27
CA ILE A 117 -13.90 -3.94 6.34
C ILE A 117 -15.05 -2.97 6.62
N SER A 118 -14.85 -1.93 7.44
CA SER A 118 -15.91 -0.96 7.72
C SER A 118 -16.38 -0.18 6.47
N LEU A 119 -15.57 -0.18 5.40
CA LEU A 119 -15.88 0.40 4.10
C LEU A 119 -16.42 -0.62 3.09
N ASN A 120 -16.33 -1.92 3.40
CA ASN A 120 -16.71 -3.01 2.50
C ASN A 120 -18.17 -3.42 2.73
N PRO A 121 -19.07 -3.27 1.75
CA PRO A 121 -20.48 -3.59 1.92
C PRO A 121 -20.80 -5.09 1.78
N PHE A 122 -19.84 -5.93 1.36
CA PHE A 122 -20.08 -7.33 0.99
C PHE A 122 -19.45 -8.34 1.95
N GLU A 123 -18.31 -7.99 2.54
CA GLU A 123 -17.50 -8.92 3.34
C GLU A 123 -17.33 -8.43 4.77
N GLN A 124 -17.39 -9.36 5.73
CA GLN A 124 -17.12 -9.08 7.15
C GLN A 124 -15.74 -9.56 7.61
N ASP A 125 -14.98 -10.19 6.72
CA ASP A 125 -13.63 -10.70 6.97
C ASP A 125 -12.59 -9.97 6.09
N GLY A 126 -11.41 -9.74 6.67
CA GLY A 126 -10.32 -8.99 6.04
C GLY A 126 -9.16 -9.86 5.58
N SER A 127 -9.33 -11.18 5.53
CA SER A 127 -8.25 -12.12 5.18
C SER A 127 -7.72 -11.95 3.75
N PHE A 128 -8.48 -11.26 2.88
CA PHE A 128 -8.04 -10.87 1.55
C PHE A 128 -6.89 -9.85 1.58
N ILE A 129 -6.69 -9.15 2.70
CA ILE A 129 -5.59 -8.22 2.92
C ILE A 129 -4.43 -8.96 3.59
N ARG A 130 -3.26 -8.95 2.97
CA ARG A 130 -2.04 -9.59 3.46
C ARG A 130 -0.89 -8.60 3.48
N VAL A 131 0.12 -8.85 4.31
CA VAL A 131 1.38 -8.11 4.31
C VAL A 131 2.42 -8.90 3.53
N CYS A 132 3.24 -8.22 2.74
CA CYS A 132 4.33 -8.85 2.01
C CYS A 132 5.30 -9.56 2.96
N HIS A 133 5.68 -10.80 2.64
CA HIS A 133 6.64 -11.57 3.44
C HIS A 133 8.10 -11.08 3.21
N TYR A 134 8.40 -10.52 2.04
CA TYR A 134 9.71 -9.99 1.71
C TYR A 134 9.82 -8.55 2.19
N ARG A 135 10.59 -8.33 3.27
CA ARG A 135 10.77 -7.03 3.91
C ARG A 135 11.80 -6.14 3.20
N THR A 136 12.67 -6.71 2.37
CA THR A 136 13.68 -6.01 1.56
C THR A 136 13.70 -6.56 0.14
N GLU A 137 14.02 -5.70 -0.84
CA GLU A 137 14.31 -6.08 -2.23
C GLU A 137 13.22 -6.88 -2.98
N ALA A 138 11.96 -6.82 -2.54
CA ALA A 138 10.85 -7.55 -3.18
C ALA A 138 10.74 -7.24 -4.68
N SER A 139 10.98 -5.98 -5.07
CA SER A 139 10.98 -5.55 -6.48
C SER A 139 12.12 -6.17 -7.28
N ALA A 140 13.33 -6.25 -6.71
CA ALA A 140 14.48 -6.84 -7.37
C ALA A 140 14.30 -8.36 -7.56
N VAL A 141 13.77 -9.04 -6.53
CA VAL A 141 13.41 -10.46 -6.61
C VAL A 141 12.34 -10.69 -7.67
N GLY A 142 11.30 -9.85 -7.71
CA GLY A 142 10.24 -9.93 -8.72
C GLY A 142 10.76 -9.75 -10.14
N ALA A 143 11.66 -8.79 -10.36
CA ALA A 143 12.31 -8.57 -11.65
C ALA A 143 13.19 -9.77 -12.06
N ALA A 144 13.96 -10.34 -11.13
CA ALA A 144 14.78 -11.52 -11.40
C ALA A 144 13.92 -12.75 -11.76
N ILE A 145 12.82 -12.99 -11.02
CA ILE A 145 11.90 -14.11 -11.29
C ILE A 145 11.30 -14.03 -12.68
N TYR A 146 11.00 -12.83 -13.19
CA TYR A 146 10.51 -12.65 -14.55
C TYR A 146 11.46 -13.27 -15.58
N TYR A 147 12.75 -12.89 -15.53
CA TYR A 147 13.77 -13.42 -16.45
C TYR A 147 14.09 -14.90 -16.21
N ILE A 148 14.08 -15.36 -14.95
CA ILE A 148 14.27 -16.78 -14.63
C ILE A 148 13.13 -17.62 -15.22
N ASN A 149 11.88 -17.14 -15.11
CA ASN A 149 10.73 -17.84 -15.66
C ASN A 149 10.74 -17.87 -17.20
N GLU A 150 11.15 -16.77 -17.86
CA GLU A 150 11.34 -16.78 -19.32
C GLU A 150 12.42 -17.77 -19.75
N PHE A 151 13.54 -17.86 -19.03
CA PHE A 151 14.59 -18.84 -19.30
C PHE A 151 14.07 -20.28 -19.14
N LEU A 152 13.37 -20.58 -18.03
CA LEU A 152 12.84 -21.92 -17.77
C LEU A 152 11.77 -22.37 -18.78
N GLN A 153 10.98 -21.43 -19.32
CA GLN A 153 9.97 -21.73 -20.35
C GLN A 153 10.56 -21.91 -21.76
N ALA A 154 11.83 -21.58 -21.96
CA ALA A 154 12.54 -21.77 -23.22
C ALA A 154 13.13 -23.18 -23.39
N PHE A 155 12.99 -24.05 -22.37
CA PHE A 155 13.36 -25.48 -22.39
C PHE A 155 12.11 -26.35 -22.19
#